data_AF-A0A958JZ11-F1
#
_entry.id   AF-A0A958JZ11-F1
#
_cell.length_a   1.000
_cell.length_b   1.000
_cell.length_c   1.000
_cell.angle_alpha   90.00
_cell.angle_beta   90.00
_cell.angle_gamma   90.00
#
_symmetry.space_group_name_H-M   'P 1'
#
loop_
_entity.id
_entity.type
_entity.pdbx_description
1 polymer ?
#
loop_
_entity_poly.entity_id
_entity_poly.type
_entity_poly.pdbx_seq_one_letter_code
_entity_poly.pdbx_strand_id
1 'polypeptide(L)'
;GVGSLVTSLALLGIGMAVWSRRIEGLYLVALFLLYYLPAEYVNAKPAPQPERYIFPCLPFIAILATATLRALLKSPLKLVAPLVILMGILFPAVRSAELTSEIGLDTREQMAQWMKENLPKGSKVYIDHKRYSPEFFDDFFEITYAPRAQPFKDLDLQRLRGMGQEYLVLSSLWYDRYFSQPRTEEYVKRRLENVFSTFPLEKEMRPKYGTYGFHNPTVVLFRIKPLDESEDSRMASFVWDTPPQSRSPFCDS
;
A
#
# COMPACT_ATOMS: atom_id res chain seq x y z
N GLY A 1 -13.34 -3.85 -0.64
CA GLY A 1 -13.91 -2.49 -0.73
C GLY A 1 -15.32 -2.56 -1.29
N VAL A 2 -16.08 -1.47 -1.22
CA VAL A 2 -17.37 -1.36 -1.93
C VAL A 2 -17.09 -1.36 -3.43
N GLY A 3 -17.70 -2.29 -4.18
CA GLY A 3 -17.51 -2.35 -5.63
C GLY A 3 -18.04 -1.09 -6.32
N SER A 4 -17.40 -0.67 -7.41
CA SER A 4 -17.79 0.52 -8.18
C SER A 4 -19.27 0.52 -8.59
N LEU A 5 -19.81 -0.65 -8.92
CA LEU A 5 -21.23 -0.82 -9.23
C LEU A 5 -22.15 -0.42 -8.07
N VAL A 6 -21.86 -0.90 -6.85
CA VAL A 6 -22.63 -0.58 -5.65
C VAL A 6 -22.50 0.90 -5.31
N THR A 7 -21.29 1.46 -5.45
CA THR A 7 -21.06 2.90 -5.27
C THR A 7 -21.89 3.73 -6.25
N SER A 8 -21.91 3.37 -7.53
CA SER A 8 -22.72 4.06 -8.54
C SER A 8 -24.22 3.98 -8.22
N LEU A 9 -24.73 2.82 -7.79
CA LEU A 9 -26.12 2.67 -7.36
C LEU A 9 -26.43 3.54 -6.13
N ALA A 10 -25.51 3.61 -5.17
CA ALA A 10 -25.67 4.45 -3.99
C ALA A 10 -25.69 5.95 -4.37
N LEU A 11 -24.82 6.39 -5.30
CA LEU A 11 -24.82 7.77 -5.80
C LEU A 11 -26.15 8.15 -6.47
N LEU A 12 -26.70 7.27 -7.30
CA LEU A 12 -28.05 7.44 -7.86
C LEU A 12 -29.11 7.50 -6.76
N GLY A 13 -28.95 6.68 -5.71
CA GLY A 13 -29.86 6.64 -4.57
C GLY A 13 -29.83 7.95 -3.77
N ILE A 14 -28.65 8.57 -3.62
CA ILE A 14 -28.49 9.90 -3.03
C ILE A 14 -29.24 10.92 -3.89
N GLY A 15 -29.02 10.92 -5.21
CA GLY A 15 -29.72 11.83 -6.13
C GLY A 15 -31.24 11.71 -6.04
N MET A 16 -31.76 10.48 -6.00
CA MET A 16 -33.17 10.20 -5.81
C MET A 16 -33.70 10.67 -4.44
N ALA A 17 -32.95 10.42 -3.37
CA ALA A 17 -33.33 10.83 -2.01
C ALA A 17 -33.47 12.35 -1.92
N VAL A 18 -32.46 13.08 -2.43
CA VAL A 18 -32.47 14.55 -2.50
C VAL A 18 -33.60 15.08 -3.37
N TRP A 19 -33.80 14.49 -4.57
CA TRP A 19 -34.86 14.91 -5.49
C TRP A 19 -36.27 14.72 -4.90
N SER A 20 -36.50 13.61 -4.20
CA SER A 20 -37.80 13.30 -3.61
C SER A 20 -38.21 14.22 -2.46
N ARG A 21 -37.24 14.94 -1.87
CA ARG A 21 -37.40 15.82 -0.70
C ARG A 21 -38.09 15.17 0.50
N ARG A 22 -38.06 13.84 0.59
CA ARG A 22 -38.57 13.09 1.75
C ARG A 22 -37.58 13.17 2.90
N ILE A 23 -38.08 13.46 4.11
CA ILE A 23 -37.24 13.71 5.28
C ILE A 23 -36.36 12.50 5.63
N GLU A 24 -36.87 11.29 5.44
CA GLU A 24 -36.15 10.04 5.71
C GLU A 24 -34.96 9.86 4.77
N GLY A 25 -35.15 10.19 3.49
CA GLY A 25 -34.09 10.16 2.48
C GLY A 25 -33.01 11.20 2.77
N LEU A 26 -33.41 12.42 3.10
CA LEU A 26 -32.47 13.49 3.47
C LEU A 26 -31.69 13.14 4.74
N TYR A 27 -32.33 12.51 5.73
CA TYR A 27 -31.67 12.04 6.95
C TYR A 27 -30.61 10.97 6.66
N LEU A 28 -30.90 10.01 5.77
CA LEU A 28 -29.92 9.01 5.34
C LEU A 28 -28.71 9.64 4.64
N VAL A 29 -28.94 10.63 3.77
CA VAL A 29 -27.86 11.37 3.11
C VAL A 29 -27.04 12.16 4.12
N ALA A 30 -27.68 12.83 5.08
CA ALA A 30 -27.00 13.57 6.13
C ALA A 30 -26.13 12.65 7.01
N LEU A 31 -26.63 11.47 7.39
CA LEU A 31 -25.85 10.47 8.14
C LEU A 31 -24.66 9.94 7.32
N PHE A 32 -24.87 9.61 6.04
CA PHE A 32 -23.77 9.21 5.16
C PHE A 32 -22.68 10.28 5.12
N LEU A 33 -23.05 11.55 4.91
CA LEU A 33 -22.10 12.67 4.88
C LEU A 33 -21.42 12.89 6.23
N LEU A 34 -22.15 12.75 7.34
CA LEU A 34 -21.61 12.88 8.69
C LEU A 34 -20.48 11.89 8.98
N TYR A 35 -20.57 10.66 8.46
CA TYR A 35 -19.49 9.67 8.63
C TYR A 35 -18.42 9.78 7.54
N TYR A 36 -18.80 10.09 6.30
CA TYR A 36 -17.88 10.10 5.17
C TYR A 36 -16.97 11.34 5.16
N LEU A 37 -17.51 12.54 5.41
CA LEU A 37 -16.73 13.78 5.32
C LEU A 37 -15.60 13.86 6.36
N PRO A 38 -15.82 13.56 7.66
CA PRO A 38 -14.71 13.55 8.61
C PRO A 38 -13.67 12.48 8.27
N ALA A 39 -14.10 11.32 7.76
CA ALA A 39 -13.18 10.30 7.29
C ALA A 39 -12.28 10.83 6.19
N GLU A 40 -12.82 11.52 5.17
CA GLU A 40 -12.03 12.13 4.09
C GLU A 40 -11.19 13.33 4.50
N TYR A 41 -11.70 14.19 5.39
CA TYR A 41 -11.02 15.42 5.78
C TYR A 41 -9.76 15.17 6.64
N VAL A 42 -9.73 14.08 7.40
CA VAL A 42 -8.59 13.76 8.26
C VAL A 42 -7.41 13.30 7.41
N ASN A 43 -6.41 14.17 7.26
CA ASN A 43 -5.12 13.90 6.58
C ASN A 43 -4.30 12.75 7.22
N ALA A 44 -4.73 12.22 8.36
CA ALA A 44 -4.04 11.17 9.08
C ALA A 44 -4.32 9.75 8.57
N LYS A 45 -4.93 9.58 7.37
CA LYS A 45 -5.13 8.24 6.77
C LYS A 45 -3.77 7.64 6.41
N PRO A 46 -3.23 6.69 7.20
CA PRO A 46 -1.96 6.10 6.84
C PRO A 46 -2.20 5.17 5.63
N ALA A 47 -1.45 5.38 4.56
CA ALA A 47 -1.27 4.33 3.54
C ALA A 47 -0.80 3.05 4.25
N PRO A 48 -1.22 1.86 3.78
CA PRO A 48 -1.81 1.56 2.47
C PRO A 48 -3.33 1.41 2.46
N GLN A 49 -4.04 1.60 3.59
CA GLN A 49 -5.45 1.22 3.72
C GLN A 49 -6.40 2.36 4.15
N PRO A 50 -6.54 3.42 3.36
CA PRO A 50 -7.51 4.49 3.64
C PRO A 50 -8.96 3.99 3.63
N GLU A 51 -9.25 2.86 2.97
CA GLU A 51 -10.60 2.33 2.83
C GLU A 51 -11.25 1.89 4.15
N ARG A 52 -10.47 1.58 5.20
CA ARG A 52 -11.05 1.13 6.49
C ARG A 52 -11.93 2.18 7.16
N TYR A 53 -11.77 3.45 6.80
CA TYR A 53 -12.54 4.56 7.38
C TYR A 53 -13.96 4.68 6.79
N ILE A 54 -14.26 3.97 5.69
CA ILE A 54 -15.62 3.98 5.11
C ILE A 54 -16.56 2.97 5.80
N PHE A 55 -16.06 2.16 6.74
CA PHE A 55 -16.84 1.09 7.37
C PHE A 55 -18.16 1.57 8.00
N PRO A 56 -18.19 2.70 8.73
CA PRO A 56 -19.44 3.27 9.25
C PRO A 56 -20.42 3.71 8.16
N CYS A 57 -19.95 3.96 6.94
CA CYS A 57 -20.78 4.39 5.82
C CYS A 57 -21.50 3.23 5.11
N LEU A 58 -21.04 1.99 5.31
CA LEU A 58 -21.54 0.82 4.56
C LEU A 58 -23.05 0.58 4.70
N PRO A 59 -23.67 0.69 5.89
CA PRO A 59 -25.12 0.50 6.01
C PRO A 59 -25.91 1.53 5.18
N PHE A 60 -25.47 2.79 5.17
CA PHE A 60 -26.14 3.86 4.42
C PHE A 60 -25.97 3.67 2.91
N ILE A 61 -24.76 3.31 2.46
CA ILE A 61 -24.49 2.96 1.06
C ILE A 61 -25.40 1.81 0.61
N ALA A 62 -25.56 0.77 1.42
CA ALA A 62 -26.41 -0.38 1.10
C ALA A 62 -27.90 0.02 0.99
N ILE A 63 -28.41 0.84 1.91
CA ILE A 63 -29.79 1.35 1.87
C ILE A 63 -30.01 2.20 0.62
N LEU A 64 -29.10 3.13 0.32
CA LEU A 64 -29.19 4.02 -0.84
C LEU A 64 -29.12 3.23 -2.16
N ALA A 65 -28.22 2.26 -2.27
CA ALA A 65 -28.14 1.37 -3.43
C ALA A 65 -29.42 0.54 -3.62
N THR A 66 -30.00 0.06 -2.52
CA THR A 66 -31.27 -0.69 -2.54
C THR A 66 -32.44 0.19 -2.98
N ALA A 67 -32.47 1.47 -2.59
CA ALA A 67 -33.49 2.41 -3.06
C ALA A 67 -33.46 2.56 -4.59
N THR A 68 -32.26 2.65 -5.19
CA THR A 68 -32.07 2.67 -6.65
C THR A 68 -32.55 1.37 -7.30
N LEU A 69 -32.17 0.22 -6.76
CA LEU A 69 -32.61 -1.09 -7.26
C LEU A 69 -34.13 -1.24 -7.20
N ARG A 70 -34.78 -0.77 -6.12
CA ARG A 70 -36.24 -0.78 -5.99
C ARG A 70 -36.91 0.08 -7.06
N ALA A 71 -36.33 1.23 -7.40
CA ALA A 71 -36.84 2.05 -8.50
C ALA A 71 -36.64 1.38 -9.85
N LEU A 72 -35.48 0.76 -10.08
CA LEU A 72 -35.20 0.00 -11.30
C LEU A 72 -36.20 -1.15 -11.51
N LEU A 73 -36.55 -1.87 -10.44
CA LEU A 73 -37.56 -2.95 -10.47
C LEU A 73 -38.97 -2.46 -10.83
N LYS A 74 -39.28 -1.18 -10.60
CA LYS A 74 -40.57 -0.56 -10.97
C LYS A 74 -40.54 0.11 -12.35
N SER A 75 -39.37 0.19 -12.98
CA SER A 75 -39.15 0.84 -14.26
C SER A 75 -39.38 -0.15 -15.43
N PRO A 76 -39.47 0.33 -16.69
CA PRO A 76 -39.46 -0.57 -17.86
C PRO A 76 -38.20 -1.44 -17.94
N LEU A 77 -37.10 -1.06 -17.27
CA LEU A 77 -35.84 -1.79 -17.22
C LEU A 77 -35.78 -2.83 -16.09
N LYS A 78 -36.92 -3.27 -15.54
CA LYS A 78 -36.98 -4.23 -14.42
C LYS A 78 -36.21 -5.54 -14.65
N LEU A 79 -36.07 -5.97 -15.91
CA LEU A 79 -35.30 -7.17 -16.28
C LEU A 79 -33.77 -7.00 -16.09
N VAL A 80 -33.28 -5.75 -16.02
CA VAL A 80 -31.87 -5.43 -15.79
C VAL A 80 -31.52 -5.55 -14.30
N ALA A 81 -32.47 -5.33 -13.40
CA ALA A 81 -32.26 -5.39 -11.95
C ALA A 81 -31.64 -6.71 -11.45
N PRO A 82 -32.12 -7.92 -11.82
CA PRO A 82 -31.50 -9.17 -11.38
C PRO A 82 -30.05 -9.32 -11.87
N LEU A 83 -29.74 -8.85 -13.08
CA LEU A 83 -28.37 -8.85 -13.60
C LEU A 83 -27.46 -7.91 -12.79
N VAL A 84 -27.93 -6.71 -12.47
CA VAL A 84 -27.20 -5.75 -11.64
C VAL A 84 -26.97 -6.30 -10.24
N ILE A 85 -27.98 -6.95 -9.64
CA ILE A 85 -27.84 -7.62 -8.33
C ILE A 85 -26.81 -8.74 -8.41
N LEU A 86 -26.91 -9.61 -9.42
CA LEU A 86 -25.98 -10.71 -9.64
C LEU A 86 -24.55 -10.19 -9.79
N MET A 87 -24.31 -9.18 -10.62
CA MET A 87 -22.98 -8.56 -10.80
C MET A 87 -22.49 -7.88 -9.51
N GLY A 88 -23.40 -7.22 -8.79
CA GLY A 88 -23.10 -6.55 -7.51
C GLY A 88 -22.69 -7.50 -6.39
N ILE A 89 -23.10 -8.77 -6.46
CA ILE A 89 -22.72 -9.83 -5.53
C ILE A 89 -21.51 -10.61 -6.05
N LEU A 90 -21.57 -11.07 -7.30
CA LEU A 90 -20.60 -11.99 -7.87
C LEU A 90 -19.21 -11.36 -7.99
N PHE A 91 -19.09 -10.11 -8.47
CA PHE A 91 -17.77 -9.51 -8.61
C PHE A 91 -17.06 -9.29 -7.28
N PRO A 92 -17.68 -8.68 -6.24
CA PRO A 92 -17.03 -8.57 -4.94
C PRO A 92 -16.76 -9.94 -4.31
N ALA A 93 -17.66 -10.92 -4.48
CA ALA A 93 -17.46 -12.27 -3.93
C ALA A 93 -16.25 -12.97 -4.55
N VAL A 94 -16.12 -12.96 -5.89
CA VAL A 94 -14.95 -13.52 -6.59
C VAL A 94 -13.69 -12.81 -6.15
N ARG A 95 -13.70 -11.46 -6.10
CA ARG A 95 -12.54 -10.68 -5.66
C ARG A 95 -12.15 -10.98 -4.22
N SER A 96 -13.12 -11.14 -3.33
CA SER A 96 -12.88 -11.54 -1.94
C SER A 96 -12.31 -12.94 -1.83
N ALA A 97 -12.77 -13.89 -2.66
CA ALA A 97 -12.23 -15.24 -2.70
C ALA A 97 -10.77 -15.25 -3.19
N GLU A 98 -10.46 -14.51 -4.26
CA GLU A 98 -9.09 -14.31 -4.75
C GLU A 98 -8.16 -13.77 -3.66
N LEU A 99 -8.55 -12.66 -3.02
CA LEU A 99 -7.75 -12.04 -1.96
C LEU A 99 -7.59 -12.93 -0.73
N THR A 100 -8.64 -13.69 -0.37
CA THR A 100 -8.60 -14.65 0.74
C THR A 100 -7.68 -15.83 0.41
N SER A 101 -7.63 -16.28 -0.84
CA SER A 101 -6.74 -17.37 -1.26
C SER A 101 -5.26 -17.04 -1.08
N GLU A 102 -4.90 -15.75 -1.08
CA GLU A 102 -3.53 -15.32 -0.85
C GLU A 102 -3.16 -15.38 0.64
N ILE A 103 -4.10 -15.41 1.60
CA ILE A 103 -3.79 -15.34 3.05
C ILE A 103 -2.88 -16.49 3.50
N GLY A 104 -2.96 -17.66 2.86
CA GLY A 104 -2.16 -18.83 3.25
C GLY A 104 -0.72 -18.87 2.72
N LEU A 105 -0.36 -18.02 1.74
CA LEU A 105 0.96 -18.04 1.10
C LEU A 105 1.65 -16.70 1.32
N ASP A 106 2.10 -16.42 2.54
CA ASP A 106 2.70 -15.12 2.84
C ASP A 106 3.99 -14.89 2.06
N THR A 107 4.03 -13.83 1.25
CA THR A 107 5.21 -13.49 0.44
C THR A 107 6.45 -13.21 1.29
N ARG A 108 6.28 -12.79 2.54
CA ARG A 108 7.39 -12.61 3.50
C ARG A 108 7.96 -13.95 3.93
N GLU A 109 7.10 -14.94 4.20
CA GLU A 109 7.52 -16.30 4.53
C GLU A 109 8.19 -16.97 3.32
N GLN A 110 7.61 -16.82 2.13
CA GLN A 110 8.20 -17.32 0.88
C GLN A 110 9.57 -16.70 0.63
N MET A 111 9.72 -15.38 0.82
CA MET A 111 11.02 -14.71 0.69
C MET A 111 12.00 -15.18 1.76
N ALA A 112 11.58 -15.34 3.02
CA ALA A 112 12.43 -15.85 4.09
C ALA A 112 12.98 -17.23 3.75
N GLN A 113 12.11 -18.13 3.30
CA GLN A 113 12.49 -19.49 2.91
C GLN A 113 13.44 -19.48 1.72
N TRP A 114 13.12 -18.71 0.67
CA TRP A 114 14.00 -18.57 -0.49
C TRP A 114 15.39 -18.05 -0.10
N MET A 115 15.45 -17.03 0.77
CA MET A 115 16.72 -16.49 1.25
C MET A 115 17.56 -17.55 1.97
N LYS A 116 16.95 -18.35 2.86
CA LYS A 116 17.67 -19.43 3.58
C LYS A 116 18.25 -20.49 2.64
N GLU A 117 17.55 -20.79 1.55
CA GLU A 117 17.96 -21.79 0.58
C GLU A 117 19.04 -21.30 -0.39
N ASN A 118 19.09 -19.98 -0.65
CA ASN A 118 19.90 -19.43 -1.75
C ASN A 118 21.02 -18.49 -1.29
N LEU A 119 20.94 -17.90 -0.10
CA LEU A 119 21.95 -16.98 0.41
C LEU A 119 22.93 -17.69 1.36
N PRO A 120 24.21 -17.29 1.36
CA PRO A 120 25.18 -17.81 2.32
C PRO A 120 24.74 -17.55 3.77
N LYS A 121 24.92 -18.54 4.64
CA LYS A 121 24.72 -18.36 6.09
C LYS A 121 25.66 -17.28 6.62
N GLY A 122 25.14 -16.41 7.48
CA GLY A 122 25.87 -15.26 8.04
C GLY A 122 25.87 -14.02 7.16
N SER A 123 25.19 -14.05 6.01
CA SER A 123 25.07 -12.86 5.15
C SER A 123 24.47 -11.68 5.93
N LYS A 124 25.00 -10.48 5.69
CA LYS A 124 24.51 -9.23 6.28
C LYS A 124 23.35 -8.66 5.46
N VAL A 125 22.18 -8.56 6.07
CA VAL A 125 20.95 -8.14 5.38
C VAL A 125 20.37 -6.90 6.03
N TYR A 126 20.20 -5.85 5.24
CA TYR A 126 19.49 -4.64 5.65
C TYR A 126 18.01 -4.74 5.28
N ILE A 127 17.11 -4.44 6.23
CA ILE A 127 15.66 -4.59 6.07
C ILE A 127 14.95 -3.28 6.40
N ASP A 128 14.03 -2.84 5.55
CA ASP A 128 13.31 -1.56 5.69
C ASP A 128 12.42 -1.43 6.94
N HIS A 129 11.54 -2.39 7.24
CA HIS A 129 10.61 -2.26 8.36
C HIS A 129 10.17 -3.61 8.92
N LYS A 130 10.61 -3.94 10.14
CA LYS A 130 10.40 -5.25 10.80
C LYS A 130 9.00 -5.87 10.63
N ARG A 131 7.92 -5.10 10.77
CA ARG A 131 6.54 -5.62 10.66
C ARG A 131 6.11 -6.07 9.25
N TYR A 132 6.75 -5.55 8.21
CA TYR A 132 6.31 -5.73 6.82
C TYR A 132 7.29 -6.57 6.00
N SER A 133 8.30 -7.15 6.63
CA SER A 133 9.42 -7.81 5.96
C SER A 133 9.53 -9.28 6.42
N PRO A 134 10.34 -10.10 5.75
CA PRO A 134 10.62 -11.47 6.15
C PRO A 134 11.09 -11.57 7.61
N GLU A 135 10.58 -12.57 8.34
CA GLU A 135 11.00 -12.86 9.71
C GLU A 135 11.97 -14.04 9.73
N PHE A 136 13.07 -13.87 10.48
CA PHE A 136 14.10 -14.89 10.68
C PHE A 136 14.20 -15.14 12.18
N PHE A 137 13.91 -16.38 12.61
CA PHE A 137 13.97 -16.80 14.01
C PHE A 137 15.27 -17.51 14.36
N ASP A 138 15.99 -17.96 13.34
CA ASP A 138 17.33 -18.50 13.42
C ASP A 138 18.35 -17.40 13.17
N ASP A 139 19.49 -17.44 13.86
CA ASP A 139 20.67 -16.57 13.59
C ASP A 139 21.34 -16.95 12.26
N PHE A 140 20.54 -17.23 11.22
CA PHE A 140 21.00 -17.63 9.90
C PHE A 140 21.59 -16.43 9.14
N PHE A 141 21.12 -15.21 9.45
CA PHE A 141 21.57 -13.95 8.85
C PHE A 141 21.90 -12.91 9.92
N GLU A 142 22.80 -12.00 9.59
CA GLU A 142 23.05 -10.80 10.40
C GLU A 142 22.11 -9.68 9.96
N ILE A 143 20.95 -9.55 10.63
CA ILE A 143 19.89 -8.62 10.23
C ILE A 143 20.09 -7.22 10.84
N THR A 144 20.07 -6.19 10.00
CA THR A 144 19.98 -4.78 10.40
C THR A 144 18.66 -4.19 9.94
N TYR A 145 17.81 -3.74 10.88
CA TYR A 145 16.55 -3.07 10.55
C TYR A 145 16.73 -1.56 10.44
N ALA A 146 16.06 -0.93 9.48
CA ALA A 146 16.06 0.52 9.36
C ALA A 146 15.39 1.17 10.59
N PRO A 147 15.94 2.28 11.08
CA PRO A 147 15.39 2.97 12.25
C PRO A 147 14.03 3.57 11.91
N ARG A 148 13.02 3.32 12.76
CA ARG A 148 11.63 3.76 12.54
C ARG A 148 11.48 5.27 12.36
N ALA A 149 12.32 6.07 13.02
CA ALA A 149 12.28 7.53 12.95
C ALA A 149 12.87 8.08 11.64
N GLN A 150 13.80 7.37 11.01
CA GLN A 150 14.55 7.84 9.84
C GLN A 150 14.80 6.68 8.84
N PRO A 151 13.73 6.03 8.35
CA PRO A 151 13.81 4.77 7.60
C PRO A 151 14.64 4.87 6.32
N PHE A 152 14.72 6.06 5.70
CA PHE A 152 15.45 6.28 4.45
C PHE A 152 16.83 6.88 4.62
N LYS A 153 17.23 7.25 5.84
CA LYS A 153 18.52 7.93 6.03
C LYS A 153 19.70 7.04 5.63
N ASP A 154 19.51 5.73 5.71
CA ASP A 154 20.57 4.74 5.44
C ASP A 154 20.33 4.00 4.12
N LEU A 155 19.25 4.31 3.39
CA LEU A 155 18.93 3.80 2.05
C LEU A 155 19.77 4.53 0.98
N ASP A 156 21.07 4.51 1.17
CA ASP A 156 22.07 5.04 0.25
C ASP A 156 23.10 3.96 -0.05
N LEU A 157 23.50 3.83 -1.32
CA LEU A 157 24.40 2.75 -1.76
C LEU A 157 25.75 2.79 -1.05
N GLN A 158 26.37 3.98 -0.94
CA GLN A 158 27.67 4.11 -0.32
C GLN A 158 27.58 3.77 1.18
N ARG A 159 26.49 4.19 1.82
CA ARG A 159 26.28 3.92 3.24
C ARG A 159 26.00 2.45 3.52
N LEU A 160 25.14 1.79 2.76
CA LEU A 160 24.88 0.35 2.91
C LEU A 160 26.16 -0.47 2.71
N ARG A 161 26.97 -0.10 1.71
CA ARG A 161 28.30 -0.69 1.49
C ARG A 161 29.26 -0.44 2.64
N GLY A 162 29.33 0.79 3.15
CA GLY A 162 30.18 1.15 4.30
C GLY A 162 29.79 0.42 5.59
N MET A 163 28.52 0.02 5.73
CA MET A 163 28.05 -0.85 6.81
C MET A 163 28.36 -2.34 6.56
N GLY A 164 28.92 -2.69 5.41
CA GLY A 164 29.20 -4.06 5.01
C GLY A 164 27.94 -4.88 4.73
N GLN A 165 26.82 -4.24 4.40
CA GLN A 165 25.57 -4.95 4.05
C GLN A 165 25.72 -5.59 2.67
N GLU A 166 25.30 -6.84 2.55
CA GLU A 166 25.39 -7.61 1.31
C GLU A 166 24.06 -7.65 0.56
N TYR A 167 22.95 -7.54 1.29
CA TYR A 167 21.60 -7.60 0.73
C TYR A 167 20.71 -6.50 1.32
N LEU A 168 19.73 -6.07 0.53
CA LEU A 168 18.69 -5.13 0.93
C LEU A 168 17.32 -5.74 0.66
N VAL A 169 16.46 -5.78 1.68
CA VAL A 169 15.07 -6.21 1.55
C VAL A 169 14.13 -5.03 1.71
N LEU A 170 13.26 -4.82 0.72
CA LEU A 170 12.21 -3.80 0.71
C LEU A 170 10.83 -4.44 0.61
N SER A 171 9.87 -3.86 1.33
CA SER A 171 8.45 -4.26 1.33
C SER A 171 7.57 -3.17 0.74
N SER A 172 6.67 -3.56 -0.15
CA SER A 172 5.79 -2.61 -0.85
C SER A 172 4.82 -1.89 0.08
N LEU A 173 4.42 -2.51 1.20
CA LEU A 173 3.66 -1.85 2.28
C LEU A 173 4.44 -0.67 2.90
N TRP A 174 5.76 -0.66 2.76
CA TRP A 174 6.60 0.45 3.18
C TRP A 174 6.81 1.46 2.04
N TYR A 175 7.38 1.05 0.92
CA TYR A 175 7.83 1.99 -0.12
C TYR A 175 6.70 2.52 -1.04
N ASP A 176 5.62 1.78 -1.30
CA ASP A 176 4.57 2.19 -2.26
C ASP A 176 3.87 3.49 -1.86
N ARG A 177 3.82 3.79 -0.56
CA ARG A 177 3.22 5.06 -0.09
C ARG A 177 3.92 6.28 -0.68
N TYR A 178 5.23 6.19 -0.95
CA TYR A 178 6.01 7.31 -1.46
C TYR A 178 5.85 7.49 -2.97
N PHE A 179 5.43 6.43 -3.66
CA PHE A 179 5.09 6.48 -5.09
C PHE A 179 3.64 6.88 -5.35
N SER A 180 2.72 6.50 -4.47
CA SER A 180 1.28 6.71 -4.65
C SER A 180 0.75 8.05 -4.15
N GLN A 181 1.44 8.70 -3.20
CA GLN A 181 0.96 9.97 -2.63
C GLN A 181 1.57 11.19 -3.36
N PRO A 182 0.75 12.11 -3.90
CA PRO A 182 1.21 13.23 -4.73
C PRO A 182 1.97 14.33 -3.96
N ARG A 183 1.88 14.35 -2.62
CA ARG A 183 2.56 15.33 -1.75
C ARG A 183 3.73 14.72 -0.98
N THR A 184 4.22 13.57 -1.41
CA THR A 184 5.32 12.92 -0.70
C THR A 184 6.62 13.71 -0.86
N GLU A 185 7.51 13.56 0.11
CA GLU A 185 8.89 14.03 0.04
C GLU A 185 9.57 13.48 -1.22
N GLU A 186 9.65 14.30 -2.27
CA GLU A 186 10.27 14.00 -3.57
C GLU A 186 11.69 13.43 -3.41
N TYR A 187 12.40 13.89 -2.37
CA TYR A 187 13.70 13.34 -1.99
C TYR A 187 13.68 11.85 -1.68
N VAL A 188 12.71 11.39 -0.88
CA VAL A 188 12.57 9.96 -0.51
C VAL A 188 12.20 9.14 -1.74
N LYS A 189 11.28 9.65 -2.56
CA LYS A 189 10.90 9.00 -3.82
C LYS A 189 12.09 8.81 -4.74
N ARG A 190 12.89 9.87 -4.99
CA ARG A 190 14.12 9.79 -5.79
C ARG A 190 15.14 8.82 -5.21
N ARG A 191 15.29 8.79 -3.89
CA ARG A 191 16.17 7.81 -3.23
C ARG A 191 15.71 6.37 -3.48
N LEU A 192 14.41 6.11 -3.39
CA LEU A 192 13.86 4.79 -3.73
C LEU A 192 14.06 4.47 -5.21
N GLU A 193 13.77 5.39 -6.12
CA GLU A 193 14.02 5.23 -7.57
C GLU A 193 15.48 4.91 -7.85
N ASN A 194 16.42 5.59 -7.18
CA ASN A 194 17.85 5.28 -7.25
C ASN A 194 18.15 3.87 -6.75
N VAL A 195 17.52 3.41 -5.67
CA VAL A 195 17.67 2.02 -5.19
C VAL A 195 17.21 1.02 -6.25
N PHE A 196 16.00 1.18 -6.79
CA PHE A 196 15.44 0.27 -7.80
C PHE A 196 16.22 0.27 -9.12
N SER A 197 16.87 1.38 -9.48
CA SER A 197 17.66 1.47 -10.72
C SER A 197 19.12 1.06 -10.57
N THR A 198 19.70 1.20 -9.38
CA THR A 198 21.15 0.97 -9.16
C THR A 198 21.44 -0.42 -8.63
N PHE A 199 20.58 -0.94 -7.74
CA PHE A 199 20.83 -2.22 -7.10
C PHE A 199 20.32 -3.37 -7.99
N PRO A 200 21.15 -4.39 -8.28
CA PRO A 200 20.70 -5.59 -8.96
C PRO A 200 19.58 -6.27 -8.18
N LEU A 201 18.46 -6.52 -8.86
CA LEU A 201 17.36 -7.32 -8.34
C LEU A 201 17.80 -8.79 -8.25
N GLU A 202 17.81 -9.35 -7.04
CA GLU A 202 18.16 -10.75 -6.79
C GLU A 202 16.90 -11.62 -6.80
N LYS A 203 15.85 -11.18 -6.09
CA LYS A 203 14.58 -11.89 -6.03
C LYS A 203 13.42 -10.94 -5.80
N GLU A 204 12.28 -11.27 -6.39
CA GLU A 204 11.01 -10.60 -6.11
C GLU A 204 9.92 -11.64 -5.84
N MET A 205 9.18 -11.43 -4.75
CA MET A 205 7.99 -12.20 -4.41
C MET A 205 6.78 -11.28 -4.51
N ARG A 206 5.84 -11.60 -5.40
CA ARG A 206 4.60 -10.83 -5.63
C ARG A 206 3.38 -11.69 -5.30
N PRO A 207 2.34 -11.13 -4.66
CA PRO A 207 1.05 -11.80 -4.56
C PRO A 207 0.44 -11.97 -5.95
N LYS A 208 -0.26 -13.08 -6.20
CA LYS A 208 -0.86 -13.34 -7.52
C LYS A 208 -2.07 -12.45 -7.77
N TYR A 209 -2.90 -12.24 -6.74
CA TYR A 209 -4.11 -11.44 -6.83
C TYR A 209 -3.99 -10.06 -6.15
N GLY A 210 -2.79 -9.65 -5.76
CA GLY A 210 -2.53 -8.39 -5.08
C GLY A 210 -2.59 -8.50 -3.55
N THR A 211 -2.30 -7.37 -2.89
CA THR A 211 -2.26 -7.28 -1.42
C THR A 211 -3.67 -7.13 -0.83
N TYR A 212 -3.93 -7.82 0.28
CA TYR A 212 -5.11 -7.57 1.11
C TYR A 212 -4.66 -7.09 2.48
N GLY A 213 -5.11 -5.93 2.93
CA GLY A 213 -4.68 -5.53 4.27
C GLY A 213 -3.22 -5.09 4.29
N PHE A 214 -2.55 -5.60 5.31
CA PHE A 214 -1.10 -5.64 5.45
C PHE A 214 -0.54 -7.05 5.15
N HIS A 215 -1.28 -7.85 4.36
CA HIS A 215 -0.89 -9.21 3.99
C HIS A 215 -0.35 -9.27 2.57
N ASN A 216 0.60 -10.17 2.36
CA ASN A 216 1.23 -10.48 1.08
C ASN A 216 1.80 -9.26 0.34
N PRO A 217 2.61 -8.41 0.99
CA PRO A 217 3.32 -7.34 0.29
C PRO A 217 4.09 -7.88 -0.93
N THR A 218 4.36 -7.05 -1.92
CA THR A 218 5.50 -7.35 -2.78
C THR A 218 6.78 -7.20 -1.95
N VAL A 219 7.59 -8.25 -1.89
CA VAL A 219 8.89 -8.23 -1.19
C VAL A 219 9.98 -8.34 -2.22
N VAL A 220 10.92 -7.39 -2.17
CA VAL A 220 12.00 -7.25 -3.14
C VAL A 220 13.32 -7.40 -2.42
N LEU A 221 14.16 -8.31 -2.90
CA LEU A 221 15.52 -8.54 -2.43
C LEU A 221 16.48 -8.02 -3.49
N PHE A 222 17.36 -7.12 -3.07
CA PHE A 222 18.43 -6.57 -3.87
C PHE A 222 19.77 -7.09 -3.38
N ARG A 223 20.70 -7.27 -4.31
CA ARG A 223 22.10 -7.56 -4.01
C ARG A 223 22.89 -6.25 -3.95
N ILE A 224 23.66 -6.07 -2.90
CA ILE A 224 24.57 -4.94 -2.73
C ILE A 224 25.94 -5.39 -3.21
N LYS A 225 26.28 -5.07 -4.47
CA LYS A 225 27.60 -5.43 -5.00
C LYS A 225 28.69 -4.75 -4.17
N PRO A 226 29.76 -5.48 -3.76
CA PRO A 226 30.96 -4.82 -3.26
C PRO A 226 31.49 -3.86 -4.33
N LEU A 227 32.16 -2.79 -3.91
CA LEU A 227 32.85 -1.91 -4.83
C LEU A 227 33.95 -2.73 -5.51
N ASP A 228 33.85 -2.95 -6.82
CA ASP A 228 35.05 -3.28 -7.58
C ASP A 228 35.99 -2.07 -7.44
N GLU A 229 37.24 -2.29 -7.05
CA GLU A 229 38.23 -1.22 -6.80
C GLU A 229 38.33 -0.20 -7.95
N SER A 230 37.99 -0.63 -9.17
CA SER A 230 37.95 0.22 -10.37
C SER A 230 36.77 1.21 -10.45
N GLU A 231 35.62 0.92 -9.83
CA GLU A 231 34.46 1.82 -9.81
C GLU A 231 34.59 2.92 -8.75
N ASP A 232 35.29 2.63 -7.64
CA ASP A 232 35.49 3.56 -6.53
C ASP A 232 36.24 4.83 -6.98
N SER A 233 37.18 4.66 -7.91
CA SER A 233 37.94 5.76 -8.52
C SER A 233 37.06 6.71 -9.36
N ARG A 234 35.97 6.22 -9.95
CA ARG A 234 35.05 7.04 -10.76
C ARG A 234 34.03 7.76 -9.89
N MET A 235 33.49 7.10 -8.85
CA MET A 235 32.49 7.70 -7.98
C MET A 235 33.06 8.77 -7.04
N ALA A 236 34.33 8.69 -6.64
CA ALA A 236 34.99 9.74 -5.84
C ALA A 236 35.01 11.12 -6.52
N SER A 237 34.84 11.19 -7.84
CA SER A 237 34.71 12.44 -8.59
C SER A 237 33.28 13.00 -8.64
N PHE A 238 32.28 12.19 -8.25
CA PHE A 238 30.85 12.51 -8.25
C PHE A 238 30.36 12.72 -6.80
N VAL A 239 31.03 13.61 -6.07
CA VAL A 239 30.58 14.03 -4.74
C VAL A 239 29.27 14.79 -4.91
N TRP A 240 28.17 14.18 -4.49
CA TRP A 240 26.84 14.76 -4.52
C TRP A 240 26.82 16.06 -3.70
N ASP A 241 26.43 17.16 -4.35
CA ASP A 241 26.05 18.40 -3.67
C ASP A 241 25.04 18.05 -2.58
N THR A 242 25.49 18.18 -1.33
CA THR A 242 24.63 17.95 -0.17
C THR A 242 23.49 18.95 -0.29
N PRO A 243 22.21 18.52 -0.36
CA PRO A 243 21.12 19.46 -0.48
C PRO A 243 21.21 20.45 0.69
N PRO A 244 21.05 21.76 0.45
CA PRO A 244 21.15 22.76 1.50
C PRO A 244 20.19 22.35 2.62
N GLN A 245 20.70 22.28 3.85
CA GLN A 245 19.89 22.00 5.03
C GLN A 245 18.81 23.08 5.14
N SER A 246 17.63 22.80 4.61
CA SER A 246 16.46 23.65 4.82
C SER A 246 16.11 23.52 6.30
N ARG A 247 16.39 24.58 7.06
CA ARG A 247 15.97 24.69 8.46
C ARG A 247 14.47 24.47 8.52
N SER A 248 14.02 23.40 9.18
CA SER A 248 12.60 23.15 9.38
C SER A 248 12.02 24.24 10.29
N PRO A 249 11.02 25.04 9.87
CA PRO A 249 10.44 26.10 10.69
C PRO A 249 9.47 25.60 11.78
N PHE A 250 9.51 24.31 12.13
CA PHE A 250 8.57 23.66 13.04
C PHE A 250 9.30 23.07 14.26
N CYS A 251 9.84 23.94 15.11
CA CYS A 251 10.22 23.62 16.50
C CYS A 251 10.26 24.94 17.29
N ASP A 252 9.14 25.66 17.39
CA ASP A 252 8.93 26.74 18.36
C ASP A 252 7.41 26.84 18.62
N SER A 253 6.90 25.96 19.50
CA SER A 253 5.61 26.09 20.20
C SER A 253 5.49 25.06 21.30
#